data_AF-A0A6G1SV51-F1
#
_entry.id   AF-A0A6G1SV51-F1
#
_cell.length_a   1.000
_cell.length_b   1.000
_cell.length_c   1.000
_cell.angle_alpha   90.00
_cell.angle_beta   90.00
_cell.angle_gamma   90.00
#
_symmetry.space_group_name_H-M   'P 1'
#
loop_
_entity.id
_entity.type
_entity.pdbx_description
1 polymer ?
#
loop_
_entity_poly.entity_id
_entity_poly.type
_entity_poly.pdbx_seq_one_letter_code
_entity_poly.pdbx_strand_id
1 'polypeptide(L)'
;MTRPIRVALPRGDLREPLAEQLRAAGFVAEGYGEGSRSYRFDVEDRPTVQVRVFSDADIPIQVALGQYDLGIASRTWTDELLVRYRHESIVPLRSLDLGSERLVVAGAPGTSIERLAAGGAVQVSTEYPNLAHHYLNRLRVPDYRLYDVWAQAEAWPPDDAELAIAAASAVEREGLEVLGDVHRGGVWLIGNRDALAERDLREALEPLLMLPRGDGESGLVVPPAIGGLRRAPSRATSERECFRIAVPDGHAQRHTVAALASAGIAFDGYEEGRTMRRPLSDLDGVEVKVMRPQDMPRAVALGRFDLAVTGRDWLEVHRTAFPAAPVVELCDLARSKYRLGAVVSEDLPVESIREAVAYWRRDDPSRPIRLASEYASLADDYARGRHLGRYRVIPISGASEGFVPEDAEILIEGAETGTTLRANRLRMIDVIMESTNCAIGAAERPVGRRGELRDEFVERLRAAALAAG
;
A
#
# COMPACT_ATOMS: atom_id res chain seq x y z
N MET A 1 -30.81 12.65 -17.37
CA MET A 1 -29.86 13.64 -16.82
C MET A 1 -28.47 13.22 -17.25
N THR A 2 -27.66 14.13 -17.77
CA THR A 2 -26.26 13.86 -18.13
C THR A 2 -25.46 13.54 -16.87
N ARG A 3 -24.59 12.53 -16.93
CA ARG A 3 -23.68 12.20 -15.81
C ARG A 3 -22.79 13.43 -15.53
N PRO A 4 -22.58 13.82 -14.25
CA PRO A 4 -21.69 14.94 -13.92
C PRO A 4 -20.25 14.69 -14.36
N ILE A 5 -19.47 15.74 -14.56
CA ILE A 5 -18.01 15.66 -14.76
C ILE A 5 -17.39 15.30 -13.41
N ARG A 6 -16.66 14.19 -13.33
CA ARG A 6 -16.06 13.70 -12.09
C ARG A 6 -14.56 14.02 -12.08
N VAL A 7 -14.12 14.77 -11.09
CA VAL A 7 -12.72 15.19 -10.91
C VAL A 7 -12.15 14.57 -9.63
N ALA A 8 -11.03 13.86 -9.74
CA ALA A 8 -10.32 13.25 -8.63
C ALA A 8 -9.17 14.17 -8.15
N LEU A 9 -9.16 14.51 -6.86
CA LEU A 9 -8.15 15.36 -6.23
C LEU A 9 -7.37 14.60 -5.14
N PRO A 10 -6.09 14.94 -4.90
CA PRO A 10 -5.26 14.27 -3.92
C PRO A 10 -5.57 14.72 -2.49
N ARG A 11 -5.42 13.81 -1.53
CA ARG A 11 -5.30 14.14 -0.10
C ARG A 11 -3.84 14.33 0.30
N GLY A 12 -3.61 14.68 1.57
CA GLY A 12 -2.27 14.78 2.15
C GLY A 12 -1.55 16.08 1.74
N ASP A 13 -0.24 16.00 1.52
CA ASP A 13 0.63 17.17 1.40
C ASP A 13 0.31 18.06 0.18
N LEU A 14 -0.30 17.48 -0.87
CA LEU A 14 -0.73 18.23 -2.06
C LEU A 14 -2.03 19.02 -1.83
N ARG A 15 -2.75 18.77 -0.74
CA ARG A 15 -4.12 19.27 -0.53
C ARG A 15 -4.18 20.79 -0.42
N GLU A 16 -3.42 21.36 0.51
CA GLU A 16 -3.43 22.80 0.78
C GLU A 16 -2.89 23.62 -0.40
N PRO A 17 -1.70 23.31 -0.97
CA PRO A 17 -1.17 24.07 -2.10
C PRO A 17 -2.09 24.01 -3.33
N LEU A 18 -2.69 22.84 -3.59
CA LEU A 18 -3.63 22.70 -4.70
C LEU A 18 -4.93 23.48 -4.44
N ALA A 19 -5.45 23.47 -3.21
CA ALA A 19 -6.67 24.22 -2.88
C ALA A 19 -6.49 25.74 -3.10
N GLU A 20 -5.31 26.28 -2.80
CA GLU A 20 -4.98 27.68 -3.07
C GLU A 20 -4.97 27.99 -4.57
N GLN A 21 -4.31 27.15 -5.37
CA GLN A 21 -4.26 27.34 -6.82
C GLN A 21 -5.63 27.18 -7.48
N LEU A 22 -6.42 26.19 -7.04
CA LEU A 22 -7.79 25.97 -7.52
C LEU A 22 -8.68 27.17 -7.24
N ARG A 23 -8.58 27.76 -6.03
CA ARG A 23 -9.31 28.99 -5.67
C ARG A 23 -8.90 30.17 -6.56
N ALA A 24 -7.60 30.34 -6.83
CA ALA A 24 -7.12 31.38 -7.73
C ALA A 24 -7.61 31.21 -9.18
N ALA A 25 -7.84 29.97 -9.62
CA ALA A 25 -8.43 29.64 -10.92
C ALA A 25 -9.98 29.67 -10.93
N GLY A 26 -10.61 30.06 -9.82
CA GLY A 26 -12.06 30.10 -9.69
C GLY A 26 -12.74 28.72 -9.71
N PHE A 27 -12.01 27.65 -9.35
CA PHE A 27 -12.52 26.28 -9.19
C PHE A 27 -12.55 25.95 -7.70
N VAL A 28 -13.59 26.38 -6.98
CA VAL A 28 -13.64 26.21 -5.52
C VAL A 28 -14.45 24.96 -5.18
N ALA A 29 -13.77 23.92 -4.70
CA ALA A 29 -14.40 22.77 -4.07
C ALA A 29 -14.57 23.04 -2.57
N GLU A 30 -15.79 23.37 -2.13
CA GLU A 30 -16.08 23.82 -0.77
C GLU A 30 -15.61 22.80 0.27
N GLY A 31 -14.83 23.21 1.28
CA GLY A 31 -14.33 22.30 2.32
C GLY A 31 -13.17 21.38 1.90
N TYR A 32 -12.74 21.40 0.63
CA TYR A 32 -11.54 20.69 0.20
C TYR A 32 -10.30 21.24 0.91
N GLY A 33 -10.04 22.56 0.94
CA GLY A 33 -8.84 23.08 1.61
C GLY A 33 -8.78 22.83 3.12
N GLU A 34 -9.92 22.71 3.79
CA GLU A 34 -10.04 22.70 5.27
C GLU A 34 -9.80 21.33 5.92
N GLY A 35 -9.37 20.32 5.16
CA GLY A 35 -9.17 18.99 5.72
C GLY A 35 -10.48 18.25 6.05
N SER A 36 -11.62 18.68 5.49
CA SER A 36 -12.93 18.03 5.71
C SER A 36 -12.84 16.51 5.54
N ARG A 37 -13.53 15.79 6.44
CA ARG A 37 -13.72 14.33 6.39
C ARG A 37 -14.66 13.88 5.28
N SER A 38 -15.36 14.82 4.62
CA SER A 38 -16.11 14.50 3.42
C SER A 38 -15.14 14.06 2.32
N TYR A 39 -15.52 13.02 1.58
CA TYR A 39 -14.81 12.62 0.36
C TYR A 39 -15.39 13.28 -0.88
N ARG A 40 -16.60 13.85 -0.80
CA ARG A 40 -17.31 14.47 -1.91
C ARG A 40 -17.45 15.96 -1.68
N PHE A 41 -17.21 16.73 -2.72
CA PHE A 41 -17.28 18.19 -2.69
C PHE A 41 -18.05 18.69 -3.92
N ASP A 42 -18.98 19.60 -3.67
CA ASP A 42 -19.61 20.38 -4.73
C ASP A 42 -18.67 21.53 -5.13
N VAL A 43 -18.76 21.98 -6.37
CA VAL A 43 -17.91 23.04 -6.91
C VAL A 43 -18.74 24.30 -7.09
N GLU A 44 -18.26 25.41 -6.52
CA GLU A 44 -18.92 26.72 -6.62
C GLU A 44 -19.17 27.09 -8.09
N ASP A 45 -20.39 27.58 -8.34
CA ASP A 45 -20.91 27.97 -9.66
C ASP A 45 -20.82 26.88 -10.75
N ARG A 46 -20.64 25.61 -10.36
CA ARG A 46 -20.46 24.47 -11.29
C ARG A 46 -21.26 23.24 -10.87
N PRO A 47 -22.60 23.27 -10.99
CA PRO A 47 -23.47 22.19 -10.51
C PRO A 47 -23.31 20.88 -11.30
N THR A 48 -22.64 20.89 -12.47
CA THR A 48 -22.39 19.68 -13.25
C THR A 48 -21.08 19.00 -12.92
N VAL A 49 -20.23 19.62 -12.08
CA VAL A 49 -18.93 19.09 -11.68
C VAL A 49 -19.01 18.51 -10.28
N GLN A 50 -18.49 17.31 -10.12
CA GLN A 50 -18.36 16.63 -8.84
C GLN A 50 -16.89 16.38 -8.55
N VAL A 51 -16.42 16.83 -7.40
CA VAL A 51 -15.07 16.58 -6.92
C VAL A 51 -15.09 15.46 -5.89
N ARG A 52 -14.08 14.61 -5.95
CA ARG A 52 -13.81 13.63 -4.90
C ARG A 52 -12.32 13.50 -4.61
N VAL A 53 -12.02 13.24 -3.34
CA VAL A 53 -10.66 13.13 -2.83
C VAL A 53 -10.24 11.67 -2.66
N PHE A 54 -9.01 11.37 -3.06
CA PHE A 54 -8.40 10.04 -2.98
C PHE A 54 -6.98 10.11 -2.43
N SER A 55 -6.42 8.95 -2.09
CA SER A 55 -4.96 8.84 -1.99
C SER A 55 -4.34 9.11 -3.37
N ASP A 56 -3.12 9.66 -3.39
CA ASP A 56 -2.46 10.01 -4.64
C ASP A 56 -2.22 8.79 -5.56
N ALA A 57 -1.96 7.62 -4.96
CA ALA A 57 -1.79 6.35 -5.66
C ALA A 57 -3.09 5.84 -6.32
N ASP A 58 -4.25 6.16 -5.77
CA ASP A 58 -5.54 5.69 -6.28
C ASP A 58 -6.04 6.51 -7.48
N ILE A 59 -5.66 7.79 -7.60
CA ILE A 59 -6.18 8.70 -8.63
C ILE A 59 -5.90 8.20 -10.05
N PRO A 60 -4.67 7.79 -10.42
CA PRO A 60 -4.42 7.22 -11.75
C PRO A 60 -5.30 6.00 -12.05
N ILE A 61 -5.53 5.13 -11.06
CA ILE A 61 -6.38 3.94 -11.21
C ILE A 61 -7.83 4.35 -11.48
N GLN A 62 -8.35 5.31 -10.70
CA GLN A 62 -9.72 5.82 -10.86
C GLN A 62 -9.97 6.48 -12.22
N VAL A 63 -8.97 7.22 -12.73
CA VAL A 63 -9.02 7.82 -14.07
C VAL A 63 -8.89 6.75 -15.16
N ALA A 64 -7.97 5.80 -15.02
CA ALA A 64 -7.80 4.69 -15.98
C ALA A 64 -9.10 3.87 -16.15
N LEU A 65 -9.79 3.59 -15.04
CA LEU A 65 -11.04 2.82 -15.03
C LEU A 65 -12.25 3.58 -15.62
N GLY A 66 -12.11 4.87 -15.94
CA GLY A 66 -13.22 5.73 -16.39
C GLY A 66 -14.24 6.05 -15.30
N GLN A 67 -13.87 5.81 -14.04
CA GLN A 67 -14.68 6.22 -12.89
C GLN A 67 -14.62 7.74 -12.74
N TYR A 68 -13.47 8.35 -13.07
CA TYR A 68 -13.25 9.79 -13.07
C TYR A 68 -12.79 10.25 -14.45
N ASP A 69 -13.26 11.44 -14.84
CA ASP A 69 -12.97 12.03 -16.15
C ASP A 69 -11.62 12.74 -16.15
N LEU A 70 -11.30 13.39 -15.03
CA LEU A 70 -10.08 14.15 -14.79
C LEU A 70 -9.51 13.79 -13.41
N GLY A 71 -8.20 13.93 -13.26
CA GLY A 71 -7.53 13.77 -11.98
C GLY A 71 -6.30 14.65 -11.86
N ILE A 72 -5.96 15.07 -10.64
CA ILE A 72 -4.66 15.68 -10.33
C ILE A 72 -3.91 14.70 -9.44
N ALA A 73 -2.76 14.21 -9.89
CA ALA A 73 -1.98 13.22 -9.16
C ALA A 73 -0.48 13.46 -9.34
N SER A 74 0.35 12.93 -8.44
CA SER A 74 1.78 12.87 -8.74
C SER A 74 2.03 12.08 -10.02
N ARG A 75 3.00 12.56 -10.77
CA ARG A 75 3.50 11.88 -11.95
C ARG A 75 4.17 10.55 -11.58
N THR A 76 4.77 10.47 -10.39
CA THR A 76 5.38 9.23 -9.89
C THR A 76 4.35 8.08 -9.84
N TRP A 77 3.17 8.29 -9.25
CA TRP A 77 2.13 7.24 -9.24
C TRP A 77 1.49 7.00 -10.60
N THR A 78 1.38 8.04 -11.43
CA THR A 78 0.91 7.90 -12.81
C THR A 78 1.86 7.01 -13.64
N ASP A 79 3.17 7.26 -13.54
CA ASP A 79 4.20 6.50 -14.25
C ASP A 79 4.37 5.09 -13.63
N GLU A 80 4.21 4.92 -12.32
CA GLU A 80 4.17 3.60 -11.65
C GLU A 80 3.06 2.70 -12.24
N LEU A 81 1.89 3.25 -12.54
CA LEU A 81 0.82 2.52 -13.22
C LEU A 81 1.16 2.28 -14.70
N LEU A 82 1.53 3.33 -15.44
CA LEU A 82 1.67 3.28 -16.91
C LEU A 82 2.90 2.50 -17.38
N VAL A 83 3.96 2.39 -16.58
CA VAL A 83 5.12 1.55 -16.92
C VAL A 83 4.72 0.10 -17.08
N ARG A 84 3.82 -0.39 -16.21
CA ARG A 84 3.28 -1.76 -16.26
C ARG A 84 2.10 -1.89 -17.22
N TYR A 85 1.16 -0.94 -17.19
CA TYR A 85 -0.06 -0.97 -17.98
C TYR A 85 -0.11 0.17 -19.01
N ARG A 86 0.75 0.07 -20.04
CA ARG A 86 1.00 1.13 -21.04
C ARG A 86 -0.22 1.58 -21.86
N HIS A 87 -1.29 0.79 -21.85
CA HIS A 87 -2.48 1.00 -22.67
C HIS A 87 -3.69 1.44 -21.84
N GLU A 88 -3.52 1.71 -20.55
CA GLU A 88 -4.60 2.29 -19.74
C GLU A 88 -5.07 3.62 -20.31
N SER A 89 -6.36 3.91 -20.09
CA SER A 89 -7.05 5.08 -20.63
C SER A 89 -6.67 6.37 -19.88
N ILE A 90 -5.38 6.65 -19.68
CA ILE A 90 -4.87 7.90 -19.12
C ILE A 90 -4.22 8.74 -20.23
N VAL A 91 -4.55 10.03 -20.25
CA VAL A 91 -3.93 11.05 -21.09
C VAL A 91 -3.34 12.11 -20.17
N PRO A 92 -2.01 12.34 -20.22
CA PRO A 92 -1.42 13.46 -19.51
C PRO A 92 -1.75 14.78 -20.22
N LEU A 93 -2.29 15.74 -19.47
CA LEU A 93 -2.77 17.00 -20.02
C LEU A 93 -1.83 18.16 -19.72
N ARG A 94 -1.40 18.33 -18.47
CA ARG A 94 -0.55 19.46 -18.06
C ARG A 94 0.24 19.16 -16.78
N SER A 95 1.52 19.56 -16.76
CA SER A 95 2.31 19.63 -15.52
C SER A 95 1.93 20.86 -14.72
N LEU A 96 1.68 20.69 -13.43
CA LEU A 96 1.29 21.74 -12.51
C LEU A 96 2.49 22.15 -11.65
N ASP A 97 2.57 23.43 -11.30
CA ASP A 97 3.58 23.98 -10.39
C ASP A 97 3.17 23.71 -8.95
N LEU A 98 3.23 22.44 -8.59
CA LEU A 98 3.00 21.95 -7.24
C LEU A 98 4.26 21.23 -6.77
N GLY A 99 4.63 21.45 -5.52
CA GLY A 99 5.79 20.80 -4.91
C GLY A 99 5.71 19.28 -5.12
N SER A 100 6.83 18.68 -5.50
CA SER A 100 6.91 17.24 -5.72
C SER A 100 8.29 16.74 -5.35
N GLU A 101 8.34 15.49 -4.92
CA GLU A 101 9.58 14.86 -4.48
C GLU A 101 10.16 13.97 -5.58
N ARG A 102 11.49 13.97 -5.69
CA ARG A 102 12.21 13.03 -6.56
C ARG A 102 12.20 11.64 -5.94
N LEU A 103 12.07 10.63 -6.79
CA LEU A 103 12.34 9.25 -6.44
C LEU A 103 13.77 8.92 -6.80
N VAL A 104 14.53 8.39 -5.85
CA VAL A 104 15.95 8.10 -6.00
C VAL A 104 16.24 6.65 -5.65
N VAL A 105 17.34 6.12 -6.18
CA VAL A 105 17.94 4.88 -5.68
C VAL A 105 19.04 5.26 -4.69
N ALA A 106 19.08 4.59 -3.55
CA ALA A 106 20.02 4.89 -2.49
C ALA A 106 20.49 3.64 -1.75
N GLY A 107 21.64 3.73 -1.10
CA GLY A 107 22.21 2.67 -0.26
C GLY A 107 22.98 3.25 0.92
N ALA A 108 23.50 2.39 1.79
CA ALA A 108 24.34 2.85 2.90
C ALA A 108 25.61 3.55 2.38
N PRO A 109 26.24 4.45 3.16
CA PRO A 109 27.45 5.15 2.73
C PRO A 109 28.54 4.24 2.15
N GLY A 110 29.07 4.60 0.98
CA GLY A 110 30.08 3.81 0.26
C GLY A 110 29.53 2.68 -0.62
N THR A 111 28.20 2.55 -0.74
CA THR A 111 27.54 1.60 -1.64
C THR A 111 27.82 1.92 -3.12
N SER A 112 28.01 0.90 -3.95
CA SER A 112 28.09 1.02 -5.42
C SER A 112 27.21 -0.03 -6.07
N ILE A 113 26.28 0.43 -6.92
CA ILE A 113 25.35 -0.46 -7.64
C ILE A 113 26.14 -1.43 -8.54
N GLU A 114 27.21 -0.97 -9.16
CA GLU A 114 28.07 -1.78 -10.02
C GLU A 114 28.72 -2.93 -9.26
N ARG A 115 29.25 -2.65 -8.05
CA ARG A 115 29.86 -3.68 -7.20
C ARG A 115 28.82 -4.68 -6.69
N LEU A 116 27.65 -4.19 -6.29
CA LEU A 116 26.54 -5.06 -5.85
C LEU A 116 26.08 -5.96 -7.00
N ALA A 117 25.83 -5.39 -8.18
CA ALA A 117 25.37 -6.10 -9.36
C ALA A 117 26.40 -7.13 -9.90
N ALA A 118 27.69 -6.90 -9.66
CA ALA A 118 28.74 -7.88 -9.94
C ALA A 118 28.85 -8.99 -8.88
N GLY A 119 28.36 -8.73 -7.66
CA GLY A 119 28.52 -9.60 -6.49
C GLY A 119 27.42 -10.64 -6.27
N GLY A 120 26.27 -10.52 -6.94
CA GLY A 120 25.13 -11.43 -6.78
C GLY A 120 23.78 -10.76 -7.06
N ALA A 121 22.72 -11.35 -6.51
CA ALA A 121 21.38 -10.78 -6.59
C ALA A 121 21.23 -9.58 -5.64
N VAL A 122 20.95 -8.41 -6.21
CA VAL A 122 20.76 -7.17 -5.44
C VAL A 122 19.38 -7.12 -4.81
N GLN A 123 19.30 -6.98 -3.50
CA GLN A 123 18.08 -6.81 -2.73
C GLN A 123 17.70 -5.33 -2.71
N VAL A 124 16.51 -5.00 -3.18
CA VAL A 124 16.03 -3.60 -3.29
C VAL A 124 14.66 -3.47 -2.63
N SER A 125 14.51 -2.57 -1.66
CA SER A 125 13.20 -2.21 -1.08
C SER A 125 12.57 -1.03 -1.82
N THR A 126 11.26 -1.06 -2.02
CA THR A 126 10.54 0.05 -2.65
C THR A 126 9.02 -0.04 -2.43
N GLU A 127 8.34 1.11 -2.44
CA GLU A 127 6.88 1.22 -2.58
C GLU A 127 6.46 1.32 -4.07
N TYR A 128 7.43 1.40 -4.99
CA TYR A 128 7.23 1.65 -6.43
C TYR A 128 7.80 0.49 -7.27
N PRO A 129 7.23 -0.73 -7.16
CA PRO A 129 7.81 -1.92 -7.76
C PRO A 129 7.96 -1.83 -9.28
N ASN A 130 7.02 -1.20 -10.00
CA ASN A 130 7.09 -1.11 -11.46
C ASN A 130 8.18 -0.12 -11.91
N LEU A 131 8.30 1.03 -11.25
CA LEU A 131 9.38 1.98 -11.47
C LEU A 131 10.75 1.40 -11.12
N ALA A 132 10.85 0.67 -10.00
CA ALA A 132 12.07 -0.01 -9.60
C ALA A 132 12.51 -1.07 -10.62
N HIS A 133 11.57 -1.92 -11.06
CA HIS A 133 11.82 -2.89 -12.15
C HIS A 133 12.29 -2.17 -13.42
N HIS A 134 11.62 -1.09 -13.82
CA HIS A 134 11.99 -0.32 -14.99
C HIS A 134 13.44 0.18 -14.89
N TYR A 135 13.77 0.82 -13.78
CA TYR A 135 15.08 1.44 -13.55
C TYR A 135 16.21 0.41 -13.53
N LEU A 136 16.07 -0.67 -12.76
CA LEU A 136 17.09 -1.73 -12.65
C LEU A 136 17.30 -2.46 -13.98
N ASN A 137 16.22 -2.67 -14.76
CA ASN A 137 16.32 -3.23 -16.11
C ASN A 137 17.07 -2.30 -17.07
N ARG A 138 16.88 -0.97 -16.96
CA ARG A 138 17.63 0.01 -17.76
C ARG A 138 19.11 0.07 -17.39
N LEU A 139 19.42 -0.03 -16.09
CA LEU A 139 20.79 -0.20 -15.60
C LEU A 139 21.45 -1.52 -16.04
N ARG A 140 20.65 -2.50 -16.48
CA ARG A 140 21.07 -3.88 -16.80
C ARG A 140 21.64 -4.63 -15.59
N VAL A 141 21.06 -4.41 -14.41
CA VAL A 141 21.37 -5.23 -13.22
C VAL A 141 20.94 -6.68 -13.52
N PRO A 142 21.86 -7.66 -13.55
CA PRO A 142 21.59 -8.98 -14.10
C PRO A 142 20.73 -9.87 -13.19
N ASP A 143 20.77 -9.63 -11.88
CA ASP A 143 20.03 -10.38 -10.89
C ASP A 143 19.66 -9.44 -9.73
N TYR A 144 18.37 -9.32 -9.44
CA TYR A 144 17.87 -8.50 -8.34
C TYR A 144 16.57 -9.08 -7.78
N ARG A 145 16.28 -8.77 -6.52
CA ARG A 145 15.04 -9.11 -5.83
C ARG A 145 14.42 -7.85 -5.27
N LEU A 146 13.19 -7.57 -5.70
CA LEU A 146 12.44 -6.44 -5.15
C LEU A 146 11.63 -6.87 -3.93
N TYR A 147 11.72 -6.05 -2.89
CA TYR A 147 10.85 -6.04 -1.72
C TYR A 147 9.88 -4.89 -1.91
N ASP A 148 8.72 -5.22 -2.45
CA ASP A 148 7.54 -4.37 -2.39
C ASP A 148 7.12 -4.29 -0.93
N VAL A 149 7.23 -3.09 -0.37
CA VAL A 149 6.95 -2.77 1.02
C VAL A 149 5.87 -1.72 1.09
N TRP A 150 5.06 -1.78 2.15
CA TRP A 150 3.93 -0.87 2.30
C TRP A 150 4.31 0.58 2.62
N ALA A 151 5.47 0.77 3.24
CA ALA A 151 5.99 2.09 3.59
C ALA A 151 7.47 1.98 3.95
N GLN A 152 8.15 3.14 3.95
CA GLN A 152 9.48 3.31 4.53
C GLN A 152 10.50 2.38 3.89
N ALA A 153 10.57 2.36 2.56
CA ALA A 153 11.55 1.53 1.85
C ALA A 153 13.00 1.84 2.24
N GLU A 154 13.30 3.11 2.53
CA GLU A 154 14.57 3.61 3.07
C GLU A 154 14.98 2.92 4.40
N ALA A 155 14.03 2.24 5.04
CA ALA A 155 14.24 1.57 6.32
C ALA A 155 15.00 0.24 6.28
N TRP A 156 15.19 -0.28 5.09
CA TRP A 156 15.69 -1.63 4.90
C TRP A 156 17.20 -1.68 4.73
N PRO A 157 17.86 -0.71 4.06
CA PRO A 157 19.31 -0.70 3.99
C PRO A 157 20.03 -0.37 5.30
N PRO A 158 21.23 -0.93 5.52
CA PRO A 158 21.87 -2.00 4.72
C PRO A 158 21.46 -3.43 5.12
N ASP A 159 20.75 -3.59 6.24
CA ASP A 159 20.63 -4.89 6.92
C ASP A 159 19.65 -5.86 6.24
N ASP A 160 18.57 -5.32 5.67
CA ASP A 160 17.50 -6.09 5.07
C ASP A 160 17.33 -5.78 3.58
N ALA A 161 18.10 -4.86 3.01
CA ALA A 161 18.22 -4.66 1.57
C ALA A 161 19.54 -3.95 1.31
N GLU A 162 20.16 -4.14 0.14
CA GLU A 162 21.36 -3.35 -0.16
C GLU A 162 20.99 -1.96 -0.69
N LEU A 163 19.83 -1.84 -1.33
CA LEU A 163 19.33 -0.59 -1.91
C LEU A 163 17.88 -0.32 -1.49
N ALA A 164 17.52 0.96 -1.46
CA ALA A 164 16.15 1.44 -1.40
C ALA A 164 15.86 2.32 -2.62
N ILE A 165 14.66 2.17 -3.19
CA ILE A 165 14.09 3.15 -4.13
C ILE A 165 12.94 3.84 -3.41
N ALA A 166 13.19 5.08 -2.99
CA ALA A 166 12.36 5.84 -2.09
C ALA A 166 12.44 7.35 -2.38
N ALA A 167 11.60 8.12 -1.70
CA ALA A 167 11.57 9.56 -1.83
C ALA A 167 12.88 10.18 -1.29
N ALA A 168 13.43 11.18 -2.00
CA ALA A 168 14.77 11.72 -1.72
C ALA A 168 14.94 12.25 -0.27
N SER A 169 13.94 12.94 0.26
CA SER A 169 13.94 13.45 1.64
C SER A 169 13.88 12.31 2.66
N ALA A 170 13.22 11.19 2.35
CA ALA A 170 13.20 10.02 3.22
C ALA A 170 14.59 9.36 3.27
N VAL A 171 15.24 9.21 2.12
CA VAL A 171 16.61 8.73 1.99
C VAL A 171 17.59 9.60 2.77
N GLU A 172 17.49 10.93 2.65
CA GLU A 172 18.34 11.89 3.36
C GLU A 172 18.15 11.80 4.88
N ARG A 173 16.92 11.67 5.36
CA ARG A 173 16.62 11.52 6.81
C ARG A 173 17.21 10.25 7.40
N GLU A 174 17.31 9.17 6.63
CA GLU A 174 17.93 7.91 7.06
C GLU A 174 19.45 7.90 6.90
N GLY A 175 20.05 8.98 6.38
CA GLY A 175 21.50 9.08 6.19
C GLY A 175 22.05 8.15 5.10
N LEU A 176 21.20 7.76 4.14
CA LEU A 176 21.60 6.96 2.98
C LEU A 176 22.21 7.86 1.89
N GLU A 177 23.12 7.30 1.10
CA GLU A 177 23.71 7.97 -0.06
C GLU A 177 22.86 7.75 -1.30
N VAL A 178 22.48 8.85 -1.96
CA VAL A 178 21.81 8.83 -3.26
C VAL A 178 22.78 8.36 -4.33
N LEU A 179 22.42 7.28 -5.02
CA LEU A 179 23.23 6.66 -6.09
C LEU A 179 22.73 7.05 -7.49
N GLY A 180 21.51 7.58 -7.59
CA GLY A 180 20.96 8.08 -8.84
C GLY A 180 19.48 8.45 -8.75
N ASP A 181 19.01 9.24 -9.72
CA ASP A 181 17.59 9.55 -9.87
C ASP A 181 16.86 8.43 -10.60
N VAL A 182 15.71 8.02 -10.06
CA VAL A 182 14.79 7.06 -10.68
C VAL A 182 13.64 7.81 -11.37
N HIS A 183 13.14 8.86 -10.73
CA HIS A 183 12.03 9.66 -11.24
C HIS A 183 12.15 11.11 -10.72
N ARG A 184 11.90 12.10 -11.58
CA ARG A 184 12.05 13.54 -11.25
C ARG A 184 10.82 14.17 -10.57
N GLY A 185 9.90 13.34 -10.05
CA GLY A 185 8.65 13.82 -9.44
C GLY A 185 7.71 14.45 -10.46
N GLY A 186 7.01 15.51 -10.05
CA GLY A 186 6.00 16.27 -10.77
C GLY A 186 4.57 15.95 -10.31
N VAL A 187 3.66 16.91 -10.50
CA VAL A 187 2.20 16.74 -10.31
C VAL A 187 1.49 17.10 -11.60
N TRP A 188 0.63 16.21 -12.09
CA TRP A 188 0.03 16.31 -13.41
C TRP A 188 -1.50 16.33 -13.33
N LEU A 189 -2.10 17.20 -14.13
CA LEU A 189 -3.48 17.04 -14.57
C LEU A 189 -3.51 15.92 -15.62
N ILE A 190 -4.28 14.90 -15.33
CA ILE A 190 -4.51 13.74 -16.19
C ILE A 190 -6.00 13.64 -16.53
N GLY A 191 -6.33 13.03 -17.66
CA GLY A 191 -7.71 12.78 -18.06
C GLY A 191 -7.93 11.38 -18.59
N ASN A 192 -9.15 10.90 -18.47
CA ASN A 192 -9.55 9.63 -19.08
C ASN A 192 -9.65 9.79 -20.59
N ARG A 193 -9.03 8.89 -21.36
CA ARG A 193 -8.97 8.97 -22.82
C ARG A 193 -10.35 8.98 -23.48
N ASP A 194 -11.23 8.09 -23.04
CA ASP A 194 -12.56 7.93 -23.64
C ASP A 194 -13.46 9.10 -23.25
N ALA A 195 -13.38 9.56 -22.00
CA ALA A 195 -14.08 10.76 -21.54
C ALA A 195 -13.68 12.01 -22.32
N LEU A 196 -12.38 12.21 -22.58
CA LEU A 196 -11.88 13.33 -23.38
C LEU A 196 -12.35 13.27 -24.85
N ALA A 197 -12.58 12.07 -25.38
CA ALA A 197 -13.03 11.89 -26.76
C ALA A 197 -14.55 12.07 -26.92
N GLU A 198 -15.33 11.66 -25.91
CA GLU A 198 -16.78 11.50 -26.04
C GLU A 198 -17.60 12.56 -25.30
N ARG A 199 -17.00 13.28 -24.34
CA ARG A 199 -17.74 14.18 -23.42
C ARG A 199 -17.28 15.62 -23.54
N ASP A 200 -18.22 16.54 -23.28
CA ASP A 200 -17.89 17.94 -23.05
C ASP A 200 -17.43 18.13 -21.60
N LEU A 201 -16.12 18.37 -21.42
CA LEU A 201 -15.48 18.53 -20.11
C LEU A 201 -15.09 19.98 -19.80
N ARG A 202 -15.50 20.96 -20.63
CA ARG A 202 -15.00 22.35 -20.56
C ARG A 202 -15.18 23.01 -19.20
N GLU A 203 -16.35 22.82 -18.57
CA GLU A 203 -16.71 23.43 -17.28
C GLU A 203 -15.68 23.14 -16.17
N ALA A 204 -15.07 21.95 -16.19
CA ALA A 204 -13.99 21.58 -15.30
C ALA A 204 -12.59 21.78 -15.93
N LEU A 205 -12.42 21.41 -17.20
CA LEU A 205 -11.10 21.36 -17.81
C LEU A 205 -10.49 22.75 -18.04
N GLU A 206 -11.29 23.74 -18.44
CA GLU A 206 -10.79 25.11 -18.68
C GLU A 206 -10.11 25.73 -17.44
N PRO A 207 -10.75 25.82 -16.27
CA PRO A 207 -10.09 26.37 -15.09
C PRO A 207 -8.91 25.51 -14.62
N LEU A 208 -8.98 24.18 -14.72
CA LEU A 208 -7.87 23.30 -14.33
C LEU A 208 -6.65 23.47 -15.25
N LEU A 209 -6.85 23.80 -16.53
CA LEU A 209 -5.78 24.13 -17.46
C LEU A 209 -5.15 25.50 -17.18
N MET A 210 -5.82 26.39 -16.46
CA MET A 210 -5.31 27.72 -16.07
C MET A 210 -4.42 27.69 -14.82
N LEU A 211 -4.33 26.54 -14.13
CA LEU A 211 -3.45 26.39 -12.99
C LEU A 211 -1.98 26.65 -13.38
N PRO A 212 -1.16 27.19 -12.44
CA PRO A 212 0.26 27.43 -12.65
C PRO A 212 0.98 26.22 -13.24
N ARG A 213 1.78 26.46 -14.29
CA ARG A 213 2.47 25.40 -15.03
C ARG A 213 3.83 25.10 -14.42
N GLY A 214 4.10 23.83 -14.13
CA GLY A 214 5.41 23.36 -13.66
C GLY A 214 6.48 23.34 -14.77
N ASP A 215 7.74 23.18 -14.37
CA ASP A 215 8.94 23.27 -15.21
C ASP A 215 9.04 22.24 -16.36
N GLY A 216 8.20 21.20 -16.36
CA GLY A 216 8.12 20.21 -17.44
C GLY A 216 9.27 19.19 -17.45
N GLU A 217 10.22 19.26 -16.51
CA GLU A 217 11.35 18.33 -16.41
C GLU A 217 11.04 17.06 -15.60
N SER A 218 9.80 16.91 -15.15
CA SER A 218 9.28 15.75 -14.42
C SER A 218 9.39 14.42 -15.20
N GLY A 219 9.20 13.29 -14.51
CA GLY A 219 9.06 11.96 -15.15
C GLY A 219 10.20 10.96 -14.93
N LEU A 220 10.09 9.83 -15.64
CA LEU A 220 11.08 8.75 -15.65
C LEU A 220 12.49 9.24 -16.00
N VAL A 221 13.48 8.81 -15.22
CA VAL A 221 14.90 8.94 -15.56
C VAL A 221 15.38 7.67 -16.23
N VAL A 222 16.05 7.82 -17.38
CA VAL A 222 16.71 6.69 -18.06
C VAL A 222 18.18 6.67 -17.65
N PRO A 223 18.61 5.75 -16.78
CA PRO A 223 19.99 5.69 -16.36
C PRO A 223 20.89 5.10 -17.48
N PRO A 224 22.18 5.45 -17.51
CA PRO A 224 23.14 4.77 -18.37
C PRO A 224 23.29 3.31 -17.94
N ALA A 225 23.33 2.39 -18.91
CA ALA A 225 23.51 0.98 -18.62
C ALA A 225 24.90 0.70 -18.03
N ILE A 226 24.97 -0.17 -17.02
CA ILE A 226 26.24 -0.60 -16.44
C ILE A 226 26.86 -1.64 -17.37
N GLY A 227 28.02 -1.29 -17.94
CA GLY A 227 28.75 -2.16 -18.87
C GLY A 227 29.47 -3.31 -18.16
N GLY A 228 29.62 -4.45 -18.86
CA GLY A 228 30.49 -5.55 -18.41
C GLY A 228 29.94 -6.42 -17.28
N LEU A 229 28.71 -6.19 -16.81
CA LEU A 229 28.07 -7.05 -15.82
C LEU A 229 27.77 -8.44 -16.40
N ARG A 230 28.15 -9.46 -15.67
CA ARG A 230 27.75 -10.86 -15.92
C ARG A 230 27.00 -11.35 -14.70
N ARG A 231 26.00 -12.19 -14.92
CA ARG A 231 25.27 -12.84 -13.83
C ARG A 231 26.26 -13.66 -13.01
N ALA A 232 26.49 -13.26 -11.76
CA ALA A 232 27.22 -14.08 -10.82
C ALA A 232 26.38 -15.31 -10.44
N PRO A 233 27.01 -16.46 -10.16
CA PRO A 233 26.28 -17.60 -9.59
C PRO A 233 25.57 -17.15 -8.31
N SER A 234 24.34 -17.63 -8.11
CA SER A 234 23.59 -17.36 -6.87
C SER A 234 24.44 -17.79 -5.68
N ARG A 235 24.85 -16.82 -4.86
CA ARG A 235 25.44 -17.14 -3.55
C ARG A 235 24.36 -17.79 -2.70
N ALA A 236 24.71 -18.87 -2.01
CA ALA A 236 23.90 -19.34 -0.90
C ALA A 236 23.83 -18.17 0.10
N THR A 237 22.63 -17.84 0.57
CA THR A 237 22.47 -16.90 1.68
C THR A 237 23.28 -17.43 2.85
N SER A 238 24.20 -16.63 3.38
CA SER A 238 24.95 -17.00 4.59
C SER A 238 23.95 -17.30 5.70
N GLU A 239 24.08 -18.46 6.34
CA GLU A 239 23.27 -18.77 7.50
C GLU A 239 23.56 -17.73 8.58
N ARG A 240 22.51 -17.04 9.05
CA ARG A 240 22.64 -16.15 10.20
C ARG A 240 22.66 -16.95 11.50
N GLU A 241 23.50 -16.52 12.42
CA GLU A 241 23.58 -17.06 13.78
C GLU A 241 22.51 -16.46 14.70
N CYS A 242 22.15 -15.19 14.50
CA CYS A 242 21.16 -14.48 15.31
C CYS A 242 19.71 -14.90 15.00
N PHE A 243 18.89 -14.93 16.05
CA PHE A 243 17.43 -15.04 15.96
C PHE A 243 16.82 -13.66 15.73
N ARG A 244 16.01 -13.52 14.67
CA ARG A 244 15.42 -12.23 14.30
C ARG A 244 13.92 -12.26 14.51
N ILE A 245 13.40 -11.31 15.28
CA ILE A 245 11.96 -11.11 15.51
C ILE A 245 11.48 -9.77 14.93
N ALA A 246 10.39 -9.80 14.18
CA ALA A 246 9.70 -8.60 13.71
C ALA A 246 8.48 -8.28 14.60
N VAL A 247 8.32 -7.02 14.98
CA VAL A 247 7.18 -6.51 15.75
C VAL A 247 6.53 -5.31 15.04
N PRO A 248 5.21 -5.08 15.20
CA PRO A 248 4.48 -4.15 14.35
C PRO A 248 4.59 -2.71 14.83
N ASP A 249 4.56 -1.76 13.90
CA ASP A 249 4.32 -0.36 14.22
C ASP A 249 2.81 -0.02 14.25
N GLY A 250 2.51 1.27 14.42
CA GLY A 250 1.16 1.82 14.25
C GLY A 250 0.13 1.27 15.22
N HIS A 251 -1.11 1.13 14.76
CA HIS A 251 -2.24 0.73 15.62
C HIS A 251 -2.06 -0.66 16.26
N ALA A 252 -1.36 -1.58 15.59
CA ALA A 252 -1.12 -2.93 16.08
C ALA A 252 -0.07 -2.98 17.22
N GLN A 253 0.76 -1.93 17.37
CA GLN A 253 1.83 -1.88 18.35
C GLN A 253 1.32 -2.07 19.79
N ARG A 254 0.32 -1.28 20.23
CA ARG A 254 -0.18 -1.30 21.61
C ARG A 254 -0.62 -2.71 22.05
N HIS A 255 -1.23 -3.45 21.14
CA HIS A 255 -1.73 -4.80 21.42
C HIS A 255 -0.61 -5.83 21.45
N THR A 256 0.44 -5.62 20.64
CA THR A 256 1.64 -6.46 20.63
C THR A 256 2.49 -6.21 21.87
N VAL A 257 2.69 -4.95 22.28
CA VAL A 257 3.33 -4.59 23.55
C VAL A 257 2.62 -5.27 24.73
N ALA A 258 1.28 -5.21 24.77
CA ALA A 258 0.51 -5.89 25.82
C ALA A 258 0.66 -7.43 25.79
N ALA A 259 0.74 -8.04 24.60
CA ALA A 259 0.95 -9.47 24.45
C ALA A 259 2.35 -9.90 24.94
N LEU A 260 3.38 -9.17 24.53
CA LEU A 260 4.77 -9.41 24.95
C LEU A 260 4.93 -9.23 26.46
N ALA A 261 4.39 -8.15 27.03
CA ALA A 261 4.42 -7.92 28.48
C ALA A 261 3.75 -9.05 29.27
N SER A 262 2.61 -9.56 28.79
CA SER A 262 1.91 -10.69 29.41
C SER A 262 2.73 -12.00 29.35
N ALA A 263 3.63 -12.10 28.36
CA ALA A 263 4.55 -13.21 28.18
C ALA A 263 5.91 -13.01 28.90
N GLY A 264 6.06 -11.92 29.67
CA GLY A 264 7.33 -11.58 30.33
C GLY A 264 8.45 -11.24 29.34
N ILE A 265 8.10 -10.72 28.16
CA ILE A 265 9.03 -10.30 27.11
C ILE A 265 8.97 -8.77 27.02
N ALA A 266 10.15 -8.14 27.01
CA ALA A 266 10.28 -6.70 26.82
C ALA A 266 11.42 -6.40 25.85
N PHE A 267 11.27 -5.32 25.07
CA PHE A 267 12.32 -4.80 24.21
C PHE A 267 12.50 -3.32 24.51
N ASP A 268 13.73 -2.89 24.85
CA ASP A 268 14.01 -1.48 25.07
C ASP A 268 13.82 -0.69 23.77
N GLY A 269 13.01 0.36 23.84
CA GLY A 269 12.60 1.15 22.69
C GLY A 269 11.33 0.66 22.00
N TYR A 270 10.61 -0.33 22.52
CA TYR A 270 9.33 -0.77 21.98
C TYR A 270 8.23 -0.79 23.07
N GLU A 271 7.61 0.37 23.28
CA GLU A 271 6.63 0.63 24.34
C GLU A 271 5.41 1.34 23.75
N GLU A 272 4.31 1.46 24.49
CA GLU A 272 3.17 2.24 24.00
C GLU A 272 3.56 3.72 23.85
N GLY A 273 3.42 4.26 22.64
CA GLY A 273 3.77 5.65 22.33
C GLY A 273 5.27 5.91 22.08
N ARG A 274 6.15 4.92 22.23
CA ARG A 274 7.59 5.01 21.92
C ARG A 274 8.03 3.83 21.06
N THR A 275 8.60 4.15 19.89
CA THR A 275 8.98 3.14 18.90
C THR A 275 10.33 3.47 18.30
N MET A 276 11.34 2.67 18.65
CA MET A 276 12.62 2.62 17.98
C MET A 276 12.55 1.59 16.86
N ARG A 277 13.14 1.90 15.71
CA ARG A 277 13.14 0.98 14.56
C ARG A 277 13.82 -0.36 14.88
N ARG A 278 14.88 -0.30 15.70
CA ARG A 278 15.66 -1.44 16.17
C ARG A 278 15.64 -1.45 17.71
N PRO A 279 14.58 -1.99 18.32
CA PRO A 279 14.54 -2.18 19.76
C PRO A 279 15.65 -3.14 20.21
N LEU A 280 16.07 -3.02 21.46
CA LEU A 280 17.08 -3.90 22.04
C LEU A 280 16.42 -5.01 22.86
N SER A 281 16.85 -6.25 22.65
CA SER A 281 16.52 -7.36 23.54
C SER A 281 17.66 -7.56 24.54
N ASP A 282 17.30 -7.95 25.77
CA ASP A 282 18.24 -8.40 26.80
C ASP A 282 18.72 -9.85 26.59
N LEU A 283 18.09 -10.58 25.66
CA LEU A 283 18.46 -11.94 25.30
C LEU A 283 19.60 -11.95 24.28
N ASP A 284 20.66 -12.68 24.60
CA ASP A 284 21.81 -12.86 23.71
C ASP A 284 21.40 -13.53 22.38
N GLY A 285 21.94 -13.01 21.27
CA GLY A 285 21.65 -13.48 19.93
C GLY A 285 20.26 -13.13 19.39
N VAL A 286 19.50 -12.21 20.02
CA VAL A 286 18.19 -11.76 19.54
C VAL A 286 18.26 -10.36 18.92
N GLU A 287 17.82 -10.24 17.67
CA GLU A 287 17.61 -8.96 16.99
C GLU A 287 16.12 -8.67 16.82
N VAL A 288 15.72 -7.44 17.15
CA VAL A 288 14.34 -6.97 17.01
C VAL A 288 14.27 -5.91 15.92
N LYS A 289 13.28 -6.03 15.02
CA LYS A 289 12.96 -4.99 14.04
C LYS A 289 11.49 -4.60 14.14
N VAL A 290 11.23 -3.30 14.20
CA VAL A 290 9.90 -2.76 13.98
C VAL A 290 9.65 -2.61 12.48
N MET A 291 8.53 -3.13 11.98
CA MET A 291 8.12 -2.97 10.57
C MET A 291 6.60 -3.01 10.42
N ARG A 292 6.10 -2.66 9.23
CA ARG A 292 4.67 -2.72 8.90
C ARG A 292 4.15 -4.17 9.00
N PRO A 293 2.99 -4.42 9.66
CA PRO A 293 2.38 -5.74 9.74
C PRO A 293 2.22 -6.45 8.39
N GLN A 294 1.93 -5.68 7.34
CA GLN A 294 1.69 -6.14 5.96
C GLN A 294 2.93 -6.80 5.34
N ASP A 295 4.11 -6.33 5.71
CA ASP A 295 5.38 -6.79 5.14
C ASP A 295 5.91 -8.05 5.83
N MET A 296 5.43 -8.36 7.04
CA MET A 296 5.98 -9.42 7.90
C MET A 296 5.79 -10.84 7.35
N PRO A 297 4.60 -11.25 6.85
CA PRO A 297 4.43 -12.61 6.32
C PRO A 297 5.41 -12.92 5.20
N ARG A 298 5.63 -11.94 4.30
CA ARG A 298 6.60 -12.06 3.21
C ARG A 298 8.03 -12.13 3.74
N ALA A 299 8.39 -11.29 4.72
CA ALA A 299 9.73 -11.28 5.28
C ALA A 299 10.08 -12.61 5.97
N VAL A 300 9.11 -13.22 6.67
CA VAL A 300 9.23 -14.56 7.26
C VAL A 300 9.32 -15.65 6.18
N ALA A 301 8.44 -15.61 5.16
CA ALA A 301 8.45 -16.58 4.07
C ALA A 301 9.77 -16.58 3.27
N LEU A 302 10.43 -15.43 3.19
CA LEU A 302 11.76 -15.28 2.57
C LEU A 302 12.91 -15.60 3.52
N GLY A 303 12.59 -16.11 4.71
CA GLY A 303 13.54 -16.54 5.72
C GLY A 303 14.31 -15.40 6.40
N ARG A 304 13.86 -14.14 6.31
CA ARG A 304 14.57 -12.97 6.88
C ARG A 304 14.35 -12.78 8.37
N PHE A 305 13.21 -13.26 8.86
CA PHE A 305 12.82 -13.27 10.26
C PHE A 305 12.46 -14.69 10.67
N ASP A 306 12.84 -15.07 11.89
CA ASP A 306 12.54 -16.36 12.48
C ASP A 306 11.13 -16.38 13.11
N LEU A 307 10.69 -15.21 13.57
CA LEU A 307 9.42 -14.98 14.21
C LEU A 307 8.91 -13.57 13.84
N ALA A 308 7.61 -13.40 13.67
CA ALA A 308 7.00 -12.08 13.57
C ALA A 308 5.65 -12.04 14.28
N VAL A 309 5.25 -10.89 14.82
CA VAL A 309 3.92 -10.67 15.38
C VAL A 309 3.11 -9.77 14.45
N THR A 310 2.07 -10.31 13.83
CA THR A 310 1.21 -9.62 12.85
C THR A 310 -0.27 -9.97 13.04
N GLY A 311 -1.15 -9.47 12.19
CA GLY A 311 -2.56 -9.88 12.14
C GLY A 311 -2.77 -11.15 11.32
N ARG A 312 -3.71 -12.00 11.75
CA ARG A 312 -4.13 -13.20 10.98
C ARG A 312 -4.63 -12.85 9.59
N ASP A 313 -5.28 -11.71 9.43
CA ASP A 313 -5.68 -11.15 8.14
C ASP A 313 -4.49 -10.97 7.21
N TRP A 314 -3.39 -10.36 7.65
CA TRP A 314 -2.21 -10.16 6.81
C TRP A 314 -1.50 -11.46 6.48
N LEU A 315 -1.48 -12.42 7.41
CA LEU A 315 -1.02 -13.78 7.10
C LEU A 315 -1.88 -14.41 5.99
N GLU A 316 -3.21 -14.29 6.08
CA GLU A 316 -4.15 -14.86 5.11
C GLU A 316 -4.08 -14.16 3.75
N VAL A 317 -3.91 -12.83 3.71
CA VAL A 317 -3.61 -12.08 2.47
C VAL A 317 -2.39 -12.67 1.78
N HIS A 318 -1.30 -12.88 2.52
CA HIS A 318 -0.06 -13.40 1.96
C HIS A 318 -0.21 -14.84 1.46
N ARG A 319 -0.84 -15.71 2.26
CA ARG A 319 -1.05 -17.12 1.87
C ARG A 319 -2.02 -17.26 0.70
N THR A 320 -3.00 -16.38 0.59
CA THR A 320 -3.91 -16.34 -0.57
C THR A 320 -3.16 -15.92 -1.84
N ALA A 321 -2.27 -14.93 -1.75
CA ALA A 321 -1.43 -14.51 -2.87
C ALA A 321 -0.36 -15.55 -3.24
N PHE A 322 0.18 -16.25 -2.24
CA PHE A 322 1.28 -17.20 -2.36
C PHE A 322 0.98 -18.49 -1.57
N PRO A 323 0.13 -19.40 -2.11
CA PRO A 323 -0.30 -20.60 -1.37
C PRO A 323 0.82 -21.56 -0.95
N ALA A 324 1.96 -21.51 -1.65
CA ALA A 324 3.14 -22.31 -1.37
C ALA A 324 4.19 -21.59 -0.49
N ALA A 325 3.92 -20.37 -0.02
CA ALA A 325 4.84 -19.64 0.83
C ALA A 325 5.08 -20.39 2.16
N PRO A 326 6.34 -20.59 2.59
CA PRO A 326 6.67 -21.38 3.77
C PRO A 326 6.51 -20.57 5.06
N VAL A 327 5.33 -20.00 5.29
CA VAL A 327 4.99 -19.23 6.49
C VAL A 327 3.73 -19.77 7.13
N VAL A 328 3.77 -19.96 8.45
CA VAL A 328 2.68 -20.55 9.23
C VAL A 328 2.39 -19.72 10.47
N GLU A 329 1.15 -19.82 10.94
CA GLU A 329 0.81 -19.38 12.29
C GLU A 329 1.42 -20.33 13.32
N LEU A 330 2.13 -19.78 14.31
CA LEU A 330 2.73 -20.52 15.41
C LEU A 330 1.88 -20.45 16.67
N CYS A 331 1.23 -19.31 16.93
CA CYS A 331 0.19 -19.19 17.95
C CYS A 331 -0.72 -17.97 17.73
N ASP A 332 -1.98 -18.12 18.12
CA ASP A 332 -2.92 -17.02 18.34
C ASP A 332 -2.55 -16.27 19.62
N LEU A 333 -2.52 -14.94 19.56
CA LEU A 333 -2.33 -14.09 20.75
C LEU A 333 -3.66 -13.60 21.34
N ALA A 334 -4.78 -13.91 20.67
CA ALA A 334 -6.16 -13.64 21.12
C ALA A 334 -6.44 -12.18 21.50
N ARG A 335 -5.69 -11.22 20.95
CA ARG A 335 -5.91 -9.76 21.11
C ARG A 335 -6.22 -9.13 19.75
N SER A 336 -6.62 -7.86 19.78
CA SER A 336 -7.01 -7.11 18.58
C SER A 336 -8.08 -7.83 17.76
N LYS A 337 -9.15 -8.30 18.41
CA LYS A 337 -10.19 -9.07 17.73
C LYS A 337 -11.06 -8.16 16.87
N TYR A 338 -11.18 -8.45 15.58
CA TYR A 338 -12.14 -7.79 14.68
C TYR A 338 -12.63 -8.74 13.60
N ARG A 339 -13.67 -8.33 12.86
CA ARG A 339 -14.18 -9.07 11.70
C ARG A 339 -13.70 -8.40 10.42
N LEU A 340 -13.27 -9.20 9.45
CA LEU A 340 -12.98 -8.77 8.09
C LEU A 340 -14.05 -9.34 7.16
N GLY A 341 -14.64 -8.52 6.30
CA GLY A 341 -15.76 -8.97 5.48
C GLY A 341 -16.18 -8.00 4.39
N ALA A 342 -17.18 -8.43 3.62
CA ALA A 342 -17.81 -7.61 2.59
C ALA A 342 -18.77 -6.62 3.21
N VAL A 343 -18.51 -5.35 2.92
CA VAL A 343 -19.24 -4.18 3.39
C VAL A 343 -19.95 -3.54 2.20
N VAL A 344 -21.22 -3.19 2.41
CA VAL A 344 -22.09 -2.53 1.42
C VAL A 344 -22.78 -1.32 2.06
N SER A 345 -23.38 -0.46 1.24
CA SER A 345 -24.23 0.63 1.74
C SER A 345 -25.44 0.09 2.51
N GLU A 346 -25.78 0.75 3.63
CA GLU A 346 -26.99 0.44 4.40
C GLU A 346 -28.28 0.69 3.59
N ASP A 347 -28.22 1.55 2.58
CA ASP A 347 -29.36 1.88 1.73
C ASP A 347 -29.68 0.78 0.70
N LEU A 348 -28.79 -0.22 0.55
CA LEU A 348 -29.02 -1.37 -0.32
C LEU A 348 -30.09 -2.30 0.32
N PRO A 349 -31.23 -2.59 -0.32
CA PRO A 349 -32.32 -3.33 0.32
C PRO A 349 -32.13 -4.86 0.18
N VAL A 350 -31.06 -5.41 0.77
CA VAL A 350 -30.68 -6.82 0.70
C VAL A 350 -30.04 -7.31 2.00
N GLU A 351 -30.19 -8.59 2.33
CA GLU A 351 -29.66 -9.18 3.58
C GLU A 351 -28.49 -10.14 3.36
N SER A 352 -28.18 -10.47 2.09
CA SER A 352 -27.06 -11.36 1.75
C SER A 352 -26.30 -10.90 0.52
N ILE A 353 -25.05 -11.36 0.36
CA ILE A 353 -24.26 -11.08 -0.85
C ILE A 353 -24.92 -11.62 -2.11
N ARG A 354 -25.63 -12.76 -2.03
CA ARG A 354 -26.34 -13.34 -3.16
C ARG A 354 -27.47 -12.44 -3.65
N GLU A 355 -28.24 -11.90 -2.71
CA GLU A 355 -29.27 -10.91 -3.01
C GLU A 355 -28.67 -9.62 -3.56
N ALA A 356 -27.55 -9.15 -3.00
CA ALA A 356 -26.84 -7.98 -3.50
C ALA A 356 -26.41 -8.14 -4.98
N VAL A 357 -25.82 -9.28 -5.33
CA VAL A 357 -25.45 -9.60 -6.72
C VAL A 357 -26.66 -9.61 -7.64
N ALA A 358 -27.76 -10.25 -7.23
CA ALA A 358 -29.00 -10.25 -7.99
C ALA A 358 -29.58 -8.84 -8.16
N TYR A 359 -29.50 -8.02 -7.11
CA TYR A 359 -29.95 -6.63 -7.13
C TYR A 359 -29.16 -5.79 -8.13
N TRP A 360 -27.82 -5.81 -8.07
CA TRP A 360 -26.98 -5.01 -8.97
C TRP A 360 -27.08 -5.42 -10.45
N ARG A 361 -27.44 -6.68 -10.71
CA ARG A 361 -27.55 -7.28 -12.05
C ARG A 361 -28.97 -7.42 -12.58
N ARG A 362 -29.97 -6.90 -11.87
CA ARG A 362 -31.38 -7.00 -12.27
C ARG A 362 -31.60 -6.50 -13.69
N ASP A 363 -30.95 -5.40 -14.06
CA ASP A 363 -31.16 -4.70 -15.33
C ASP A 363 -30.03 -5.00 -16.35
N ASP A 364 -28.86 -5.46 -15.88
CA ASP A 364 -27.73 -5.90 -16.70
C ASP A 364 -27.05 -7.13 -16.05
N PRO A 365 -27.37 -8.35 -16.50
CA PRO A 365 -26.76 -9.58 -16.00
C PRO A 365 -25.23 -9.65 -16.18
N SER A 366 -24.67 -8.86 -17.10
CA SER A 366 -23.24 -8.84 -17.41
C SER A 366 -22.46 -7.76 -16.65
N ARG A 367 -23.16 -6.96 -15.82
CA ARG A 367 -22.54 -5.88 -15.05
C ARG A 367 -21.42 -6.45 -14.17
N PRO A 368 -20.20 -5.89 -14.28
CA PRO A 368 -19.11 -6.27 -13.40
C PRO A 368 -19.37 -5.69 -12.00
N ILE A 369 -19.24 -6.53 -10.97
CA ILE A 369 -19.27 -6.08 -9.57
C ILE A 369 -17.89 -5.56 -9.20
N ARG A 370 -17.79 -4.33 -8.70
CA ARG A 370 -16.53 -3.72 -8.28
C ARG A 370 -16.32 -3.94 -6.79
N LEU A 371 -15.15 -4.44 -6.42
CA LEU A 371 -14.71 -4.65 -5.05
C LEU A 371 -13.53 -3.73 -4.77
N ALA A 372 -13.70 -2.74 -3.90
CA ALA A 372 -12.56 -1.95 -3.40
C ALA A 372 -11.95 -2.67 -2.19
N SER A 373 -10.61 -2.73 -2.09
CA SER A 373 -9.96 -3.28 -0.90
C SER A 373 -8.46 -2.97 -0.81
N GLU A 374 -8.00 -2.77 0.42
CA GLU A 374 -6.57 -2.87 0.79
C GLU A 374 -6.07 -4.34 0.80
N TYR A 375 -7.00 -5.30 0.90
CA TYR A 375 -6.77 -6.74 0.94
C TYR A 375 -7.00 -7.38 -0.44
N ALA A 376 -6.36 -6.86 -1.50
CA ALA A 376 -6.69 -7.18 -2.89
C ALA A 376 -6.76 -8.69 -3.20
N SER A 377 -5.80 -9.48 -2.69
CA SER A 377 -5.79 -10.94 -2.88
C SER A 377 -6.96 -11.64 -2.18
N LEU A 378 -7.34 -11.19 -0.98
CA LEU A 378 -8.53 -11.71 -0.28
C LEU A 378 -9.83 -11.27 -0.95
N ALA A 379 -9.89 -10.05 -1.47
CA ALA A 379 -11.07 -9.57 -2.20
C ALA A 379 -11.29 -10.39 -3.48
N ASP A 380 -10.20 -10.71 -4.19
CA ASP A 380 -10.24 -11.58 -5.37
C ASP A 380 -10.67 -13.01 -5.00
N ASP A 381 -10.10 -13.57 -3.93
CA ASP A 381 -10.48 -14.90 -3.47
C ASP A 381 -11.93 -14.99 -2.98
N TYR A 382 -12.37 -14.01 -2.20
CA TYR A 382 -13.77 -13.86 -1.79
C TYR A 382 -14.71 -13.80 -3.00
N ALA A 383 -14.38 -12.99 -4.01
CA ALA A 383 -15.20 -12.84 -5.20
C ALA A 383 -15.33 -14.16 -5.98
N ARG A 384 -14.23 -14.91 -6.09
CA ARG A 384 -14.19 -16.24 -6.72
C ARG A 384 -14.97 -17.26 -5.90
N GLY A 385 -14.70 -17.34 -4.59
CA GLY A 385 -15.30 -18.30 -3.66
C GLY A 385 -16.80 -18.10 -3.43
N ARG A 386 -17.29 -16.85 -3.48
CA ARG A 386 -18.74 -16.55 -3.43
C ARG A 386 -19.41 -16.49 -4.80
N HIS A 387 -18.67 -16.81 -5.86
CA HIS A 387 -19.17 -16.87 -7.24
C HIS A 387 -19.89 -15.58 -7.67
N LEU A 388 -19.26 -14.42 -7.45
CA LEU A 388 -19.83 -13.12 -7.83
C LEU A 388 -19.98 -12.94 -9.35
N GLY A 389 -19.52 -13.87 -10.18
CA GLY A 389 -19.58 -13.82 -11.63
C GLY A 389 -18.53 -12.87 -12.20
N ARG A 390 -18.90 -11.96 -13.10
CA ARG A 390 -17.99 -10.93 -13.59
C ARG A 390 -17.72 -9.89 -12.49
N TYR A 391 -16.46 -9.73 -12.08
CA TYR A 391 -16.08 -8.75 -11.07
C TYR A 391 -14.78 -8.02 -11.45
N ARG A 392 -14.48 -6.95 -10.72
CA ARG A 392 -13.22 -6.21 -10.77
C ARG A 392 -12.78 -5.86 -9.36
N VAL A 393 -11.58 -6.26 -8.97
CA VAL A 393 -10.95 -5.79 -7.73
C VAL A 393 -10.22 -4.49 -8.02
N ILE A 394 -10.47 -3.49 -7.20
CA ILE A 394 -9.86 -2.17 -7.23
C ILE A 394 -8.98 -2.10 -5.97
N PRO A 395 -7.66 -2.27 -6.09
CA PRO A 395 -6.76 -2.02 -4.96
C PRO A 395 -6.87 -0.55 -4.58
N ILE A 396 -6.93 -0.28 -3.27
CA ILE A 396 -7.00 1.08 -2.72
C ILE A 396 -5.93 1.28 -1.65
N SER A 397 -5.51 2.51 -1.40
CA SER A 397 -4.51 2.87 -0.38
C SER A 397 -5.11 3.68 0.78
N GLY A 398 -6.15 3.12 1.40
CA GLY A 398 -6.90 3.70 2.51
C GLY A 398 -8.08 4.60 2.09
N ALA A 399 -8.68 5.30 3.07
CA ALA A 399 -9.94 6.05 2.87
C ALA A 399 -11.07 5.20 2.26
N SER A 400 -11.15 3.96 2.74
CA SER A 400 -11.90 2.87 2.14
C SER A 400 -13.41 3.07 2.19
N GLU A 401 -13.93 3.68 3.25
CA GLU A 401 -15.37 3.81 3.47
C GLU A 401 -16.04 4.68 2.41
N GLY A 402 -15.32 5.64 1.85
CA GLY A 402 -15.89 6.51 0.81
C GLY A 402 -16.21 5.75 -0.47
N PHE A 403 -15.57 4.61 -0.76
CA PHE A 403 -15.70 3.93 -2.07
C PHE A 403 -17.10 3.40 -2.33
N VAL A 404 -17.83 3.00 -1.30
CA VAL A 404 -19.17 2.42 -1.44
C VAL A 404 -20.24 3.47 -1.14
N PRO A 405 -21.31 3.57 -1.97
CA PRO A 405 -21.61 2.75 -3.14
C PRO A 405 -21.12 3.29 -4.50
N GLU A 406 -20.56 4.51 -4.56
CA GLU A 406 -20.33 5.21 -5.83
C GLU A 406 -19.22 4.58 -6.68
N ASP A 407 -18.09 4.29 -6.06
CA ASP A 407 -16.86 3.84 -6.73
C ASP A 407 -16.62 2.33 -6.58
N ALA A 408 -17.36 1.65 -5.72
CA ALA A 408 -17.44 0.21 -5.66
C ALA A 408 -18.81 -0.26 -5.15
N GLU A 409 -19.23 -1.46 -5.59
CA GLU A 409 -20.41 -2.12 -5.04
C GLU A 409 -20.13 -2.74 -3.66
N ILE A 410 -18.91 -3.24 -3.46
CA ILE A 410 -18.46 -3.89 -2.25
C ILE A 410 -17.14 -3.26 -1.80
N LEU A 411 -17.00 -3.06 -0.50
CA LEU A 411 -15.73 -2.79 0.16
C LEU A 411 -15.35 -4.03 0.99
N ILE A 412 -14.13 -4.55 0.83
CA ILE A 412 -13.61 -5.58 1.75
C ILE A 412 -12.78 -4.88 2.83
N GLU A 413 -13.29 -4.85 4.06
CA GLU A 413 -12.77 -4.02 5.15
C GLU A 413 -12.91 -4.69 6.53
N GLY A 414 -11.98 -4.37 7.42
CA GLY A 414 -11.96 -4.78 8.82
C GLY A 414 -12.79 -3.86 9.72
N ALA A 415 -13.56 -4.43 10.64
CA ALA A 415 -14.34 -3.68 11.61
C ALA A 415 -14.30 -4.35 13.00
N GLU A 416 -13.79 -3.61 13.99
CA GLU A 416 -13.78 -4.02 15.41
C GLU A 416 -15.15 -3.78 16.05
N THR A 417 -15.50 -2.51 16.28
CA THR A 417 -16.80 -2.12 16.88
C THR A 417 -17.88 -1.83 15.84
N GLY A 418 -17.48 -1.65 14.57
CA GLY A 418 -18.35 -1.23 13.47
C GLY A 418 -18.79 0.24 13.55
N THR A 419 -18.26 1.04 14.49
CA THR A 419 -18.60 2.46 14.63
C THR A 419 -18.28 3.24 13.35
N THR A 420 -17.11 3.00 12.76
CA THR A 420 -16.69 3.67 11.52
C THR A 420 -17.59 3.33 10.33
N LEU A 421 -18.01 2.06 10.20
CA LEU A 421 -18.94 1.65 9.14
C LEU A 421 -20.28 2.36 9.29
N ARG A 422 -20.87 2.36 10.49
CA ARG A 422 -22.16 3.04 10.75
C ARG A 422 -22.08 4.55 10.55
N ALA A 423 -20.98 5.18 10.94
CA ALA A 423 -20.75 6.61 10.71
C ALA A 423 -20.77 6.98 9.22
N ASN A 424 -20.43 6.03 8.34
CA ASN A 424 -20.46 6.17 6.89
C ASN A 424 -21.68 5.49 6.23
N ARG A 425 -22.70 5.09 7.01
CA ARG A 425 -23.90 4.37 6.53
C ARG A 425 -23.57 3.09 5.76
N LEU A 426 -22.61 2.34 6.28
CA LEU A 426 -22.16 1.06 5.74
C LEU A 426 -22.46 -0.07 6.70
N ARG A 427 -22.73 -1.26 6.16
CA ARG A 427 -22.87 -2.50 6.94
C ARG A 427 -22.11 -3.66 6.31
N MET A 428 -21.54 -4.51 7.17
CA MET A 428 -20.95 -5.78 6.76
C MET A 428 -22.06 -6.81 6.55
N ILE A 429 -22.16 -7.35 5.33
CA ILE A 429 -23.20 -8.29 4.92
C ILE A 429 -22.71 -9.74 4.81
N ASP A 430 -21.38 -9.93 4.76
CA ASP A 430 -20.76 -11.25 4.67
C ASP A 430 -19.41 -11.23 5.37
N VAL A 431 -19.24 -12.04 6.41
CA VAL A 431 -17.97 -12.12 7.15
C VAL A 431 -17.06 -13.11 6.43
N ILE A 432 -15.84 -12.69 6.13
CA ILE A 432 -14.80 -13.54 5.53
C ILE A 432 -14.03 -14.27 6.63
N MET A 433 -13.60 -13.53 7.66
CA MET A 433 -12.86 -14.09 8.79
C MET A 433 -13.00 -13.24 10.06
N GLU A 434 -12.75 -13.87 11.20
CA GLU A 434 -12.38 -13.17 12.43
C GLU A 434 -10.85 -13.10 12.50
N SER A 435 -10.31 -11.89 12.68
CA SER A 435 -8.87 -11.67 12.80
C SER A 435 -8.51 -11.36 14.25
N THR A 436 -7.33 -11.82 14.64
CA THR A 436 -6.62 -11.52 15.89
C THR A 436 -5.15 -11.28 15.54
N ASN A 437 -4.39 -10.71 16.48
CA ASN A 437 -2.94 -10.76 16.38
C ASN A 437 -2.42 -12.19 16.61
N CYS A 438 -1.36 -12.56 15.91
CA CYS A 438 -0.75 -13.88 15.95
C CYS A 438 0.77 -13.80 15.83
N ALA A 439 1.46 -14.82 16.33
CA ALA A 439 2.87 -15.03 16.04
C ALA A 439 2.99 -15.97 14.83
N ILE A 440 3.82 -15.59 13.87
CA ILE A 440 4.07 -16.35 12.64
C ILE A 440 5.56 -16.68 12.52
N GLY A 441 5.88 -17.77 11.81
CA GLY A 441 7.25 -18.15 11.52
C GLY A 441 7.36 -19.03 10.30
N ALA A 442 8.59 -19.38 9.93
CA ALA A 442 8.82 -20.29 8.82
C ALA A 442 8.20 -21.67 9.12
N ALA A 443 7.63 -22.30 8.09
CA ALA A 443 7.06 -23.64 8.20
C ALA A 443 8.09 -24.66 8.69
N GLU A 444 9.32 -24.56 8.17
CA GLU A 444 10.46 -25.31 8.66
C GLU A 444 11.09 -24.58 9.85
N ARG A 445 11.30 -25.32 10.94
CA ARG A 445 11.94 -24.80 12.15
C ARG A 445 13.42 -24.52 11.90
N PRO A 446 13.94 -23.34 12.25
CA PRO A 446 15.38 -23.09 12.21
C PRO A 446 16.16 -24.11 13.06
N VAL A 447 17.34 -24.49 12.59
CA VAL A 447 18.22 -25.39 13.34
C VAL A 447 18.94 -24.67 14.48
N GLY A 448 19.42 -25.43 15.47
CA GLY A 448 20.23 -24.93 16.58
C GLY A 448 19.54 -23.86 17.43
N ARG A 449 20.34 -22.90 17.92
CA ARG A 449 19.92 -21.87 18.89
C ARG A 449 18.75 -21.02 18.41
N ARG A 450 18.67 -20.72 17.11
CA ARG A 450 17.54 -19.95 16.53
C ARG A 450 16.21 -20.67 16.70
N GLY A 451 16.21 -21.99 16.50
CA GLY A 451 15.00 -22.80 16.71
C GLY A 451 14.60 -22.87 18.17
N GLU A 452 15.57 -23.01 19.08
CA GLU A 452 15.32 -23.01 20.53
C GLU A 452 14.69 -21.69 20.99
N LEU A 453 15.27 -20.56 20.57
CA LEU A 453 14.71 -19.24 20.85
C LEU A 453 13.30 -19.10 20.26
N ARG A 454 13.08 -19.55 19.02
CA ARG A 454 11.74 -19.52 18.42
C ARG A 454 10.72 -20.25 19.30
N ASP A 455 11.05 -21.45 19.74
CA ASP A 455 10.13 -22.26 20.55
C ASP A 455 9.91 -21.62 21.92
N GLU A 456 10.95 -21.10 22.58
CA GLU A 456 10.84 -20.38 23.86
C GLU A 456 9.90 -19.17 23.77
N PHE A 457 10.08 -18.33 22.74
CA PHE A 457 9.21 -17.18 22.50
C PHE A 457 7.76 -17.61 22.26
N VAL A 458 7.54 -18.64 21.42
CA VAL A 458 6.20 -19.14 21.09
C VAL A 458 5.51 -19.75 22.31
N GLU A 459 6.23 -20.51 23.14
CA GLU A 459 5.69 -21.11 24.36
C GLU A 459 5.25 -20.03 25.35
N ARG A 460 6.09 -19.01 25.59
CA ARG A 460 5.76 -17.87 26.45
C ARG A 460 4.54 -17.11 25.95
N LEU A 461 4.51 -16.78 24.65
CA LEU A 461 3.40 -16.08 24.02
C LEU A 461 2.10 -16.88 24.09
N ARG A 462 2.16 -18.19 23.81
CA ARG A 462 1.00 -19.09 23.88
C ARG A 462 0.49 -19.23 25.31
N ALA A 463 1.36 -19.39 26.30
CA ALA A 463 0.98 -19.47 27.71
C ALA A 463 0.29 -18.18 28.18
N ALA A 464 0.84 -17.02 27.78
CA ALA A 464 0.24 -15.72 28.10
C ALA A 464 -1.13 -15.52 27.44
N ALA A 465 -1.30 -15.96 26.18
CA ALA A 465 -2.59 -15.89 25.49
C ALA A 465 -3.65 -16.76 26.17
N LEU A 466 -3.28 -17.99 26.58
CA LEU A 466 -4.18 -18.90 27.30
C LEU A 466 -4.57 -18.39 28.70
N ALA A 467 -3.71 -17.62 29.36
CA ALA A 467 -4.00 -17.03 30.67
C ALA A 467 -4.88 -15.78 30.59
N ALA A 468 -4.96 -15.15 29.41
CA ALA A 468 -5.72 -13.91 29.19
C ALA A 468 -7.14 -14.13 28.65
N GLY A 469 -7.41 -15.32 28.07
CA GLY A 469 -8.74 -15.75 27.62
C GLY A 469 -9.48 -16.56 28.69
#